data_AF-A0A9C6T1Q2-F1
#
_entry.id   AF-A0A9C6T1Q2-F1
#
_cell.length_a   1.000
_cell.length_b   1.000
_cell.length_c   1.000
_cell.angle_alpha   90.00
_cell.angle_beta   90.00
_cell.angle_gamma   90.00
#
_symmetry.space_group_name_H-M   'P 1'
#
loop_
_entity.id
_entity.type
_entity.pdbx_description
1 polymer ?
#
loop_
_entity_poly.entity_id
_entity_poly.type
_entity_poly.pdbx_seq_one_letter_code
_entity_poly.pdbx_strand_id
1 'polypeptide(L)'
;MPPSIPYDNYYPTADLPPMDKQFHQAALSVYGRDPSAGIHPPSAQPQQSAETKVTQHIQIPLSYADAIIGASSANISYIRRARGASVTVRREGMCQGR
;
A
#
# COMPACT_ATOMS: atom_id res chain seq x y z
N MET A 1 18.93 -47.73 -17.04
CA MET A 1 17.70 -47.60 -16.24
C MET A 1 18.06 -46.78 -15.00
N PRO A 2 17.50 -45.58 -14.80
CA PRO A 2 17.74 -44.81 -13.58
C PRO A 2 16.92 -45.37 -12.39
N PRO A 3 17.43 -45.26 -11.15
CA PRO A 3 16.78 -45.81 -9.97
C PRO A 3 15.56 -44.99 -9.53
N SER A 4 14.52 -45.69 -9.06
CA SER A 4 13.28 -45.12 -8.53
C SER A 4 13.53 -44.44 -7.18
N ILE A 5 13.47 -43.12 -7.14
CA ILE A 5 13.52 -42.35 -5.89
C ILE A 5 12.20 -42.57 -5.13
N PRO A 6 12.21 -43.00 -3.86
CA PRO A 6 10.99 -43.04 -3.05
C PRO A 6 10.54 -41.60 -2.77
N TYR A 7 9.48 -41.16 -3.46
CA TYR A 7 8.88 -39.83 -3.33
C TYR A 7 8.19 -39.55 -1.98
N ASP A 8 8.35 -40.43 -1.00
CA ASP A 8 7.54 -40.45 0.22
C ASP A 8 8.08 -39.56 1.35
N ASN A 9 9.24 -38.91 1.19
CA ASN A 9 9.91 -38.19 2.28
C ASN A 9 10.50 -36.82 1.88
N TYR A 10 9.80 -36.04 1.04
CA TYR A 10 10.22 -34.67 0.68
C TYR A 10 9.18 -33.58 1.02
N TYR A 11 8.23 -33.88 1.89
CA TYR A 11 7.36 -32.89 2.53
C TYR A 11 7.26 -33.22 4.03
N PRO A 12 7.67 -32.31 4.94
CA PRO A 12 7.27 -32.43 6.33
C PRO A 12 5.75 -32.19 6.41
N THR A 13 5.02 -33.26 6.72
CA THR A 13 3.58 -33.28 6.97
C THR A 13 3.23 -32.34 8.12
N ALA A 14 2.64 -31.20 7.76
CA ALA A 14 1.54 -30.55 8.45
C ALA A 14 1.57 -30.53 10.00
N ASP A 15 2.35 -29.62 10.58
CA ASP A 15 2.03 -29.00 11.87
C ASP A 15 0.91 -27.95 11.67
N LEU A 16 -0.26 -28.39 11.20
CA LEU A 16 -1.47 -27.57 11.12
C LEU A 16 -2.48 -28.08 12.15
N PRO A 17 -2.98 -27.23 13.07
CA PRO A 17 -3.99 -27.62 14.04
C PRO A 17 -5.30 -28.00 13.32
N PRO A 18 -6.05 -29.00 13.83
CA PRO A 18 -7.30 -29.42 13.21
C PRO A 18 -8.38 -28.39 13.51
N MET A 19 -8.70 -27.50 12.57
CA MET A 19 -9.88 -26.65 12.72
C MET A 19 -10.58 -26.36 11.40
N ASP A 20 -11.76 -26.99 11.32
CA ASP A 20 -13.00 -26.44 10.78
C ASP A 20 -13.21 -26.46 9.26
N LYS A 21 -13.63 -27.63 8.77
CA LYS A 21 -14.62 -27.68 7.68
C LYS A 21 -15.95 -27.12 8.21
N GLN A 22 -16.16 -25.81 8.08
CA GLN A 22 -17.52 -25.26 8.07
C GLN A 22 -17.72 -24.26 6.93
N PHE A 23 -17.52 -24.75 5.69
CA PHE A 23 -18.14 -24.17 4.48
C PHE A 23 -19.64 -24.46 4.43
N HIS A 24 -20.34 -24.32 5.56
CA HIS A 24 -21.80 -24.42 5.68
C HIS A 24 -22.30 -23.37 6.68
N GLN A 25 -21.94 -22.11 6.49
CA GLN A 25 -22.69 -21.00 7.08
C GLN A 25 -23.49 -20.27 6.00
N ALA A 26 -24.10 -21.06 5.11
CA ALA A 26 -25.33 -20.68 4.42
C ALA A 26 -26.52 -21.16 5.28
N ALA A 27 -26.60 -20.65 6.52
CA ALA A 27 -27.81 -20.71 7.33
C ALA A 27 -28.24 -19.25 7.53
N LEU A 28 -29.06 -18.82 6.58
CA LEU A 28 -29.76 -17.55 6.60
C LEU A 28 -30.58 -17.40 7.89
N SER A 29 -30.55 -16.18 8.43
CA SER A 29 -31.62 -15.51 9.16
C SER A 29 -32.25 -16.20 10.37
N VAL A 30 -32.02 -15.65 11.57
CA VAL A 30 -33.07 -15.00 12.37
C VAL A 30 -32.43 -14.40 13.64
N TYR A 31 -32.88 -13.21 14.02
CA TYR A 31 -32.45 -12.37 15.16
C TYR A 31 -31.25 -11.43 14.96
N GLY A 32 -31.58 -10.22 14.52
CA GLY A 32 -31.38 -9.07 15.40
C GLY A 32 -30.35 -8.03 14.98
N ARG A 33 -30.86 -6.95 14.39
CA ARG A 33 -30.46 -5.54 14.62
C ARG A 33 -29.40 -4.90 13.69
N ASP A 34 -29.93 -4.36 12.59
CA ASP A 34 -29.70 -3.04 11.94
C ASP A 34 -28.85 -1.97 12.69
N PRO A 35 -28.26 -0.92 12.04
CA PRO A 35 -27.31 -0.86 10.93
C PRO A 35 -26.08 0.06 11.26
N SER A 36 -24.89 -0.23 10.74
CA SER A 36 -23.92 0.82 10.39
C SER A 36 -22.87 0.23 9.46
N ALA A 37 -23.22 0.12 8.18
CA ALA A 37 -22.26 -0.14 7.13
C ALA A 37 -21.40 1.12 6.94
N GLY A 38 -20.45 1.33 7.85
CA GLY A 38 -19.34 2.23 7.64
C GLY A 38 -18.57 1.73 6.42
N ILE A 39 -18.57 2.54 5.37
CA ILE A 39 -17.80 2.33 4.14
C ILE A 39 -16.32 2.21 4.55
N HIS A 40 -15.77 1.00 4.54
CA HIS A 40 -14.34 0.78 4.69
C HIS A 40 -13.67 1.18 3.37
N PRO A 41 -12.86 2.26 3.29
CA PRO A 41 -11.99 2.44 2.14
C PRO A 41 -10.93 1.33 2.15
N PRO A 42 -10.46 0.86 0.98
CA PRO A 42 -9.35 -0.09 0.92
C PRO A 42 -8.11 0.56 1.54
N SER A 43 -7.76 0.09 2.75
CA SER A 43 -6.49 0.43 3.38
C SER A 43 -5.39 -0.20 2.55
N ALA A 44 -4.85 0.56 1.59
CA ALA A 44 -3.57 0.25 0.97
C ALA A 44 -2.50 0.45 2.05
N GLN A 45 -2.30 -0.56 2.89
CA GLN A 45 -1.22 -0.58 3.86
C GLN A 45 0.09 -0.56 3.07
N PRO A 46 0.90 0.52 3.13
CA PRO A 46 2.26 0.43 2.62
C PRO A 46 2.98 -0.53 3.57
N GLN A 47 3.50 -1.64 3.07
CA GLN A 47 4.39 -2.52 3.82
C GLN A 47 5.53 -1.66 4.37
N GLN A 48 5.47 -1.35 5.67
CA GLN A 48 6.46 -0.52 6.34
C GLN A 48 7.71 -1.38 6.55
N SER A 49 8.51 -1.52 5.49
CA SER A 49 9.94 -1.82 5.69
C SER A 49 10.47 -0.70 6.58
N ALA A 50 11.13 -1.09 7.67
CA ALA A 50 11.73 -0.18 8.66
C ALA A 50 12.96 0.53 8.07
N GLU A 51 12.76 1.28 6.98
CA GLU A 51 13.73 2.18 6.40
C GLU A 51 13.61 3.53 7.10
N THR A 52 14.73 4.05 7.59
CA THR A 52 14.78 5.34 8.28
C THR A 52 14.32 6.46 7.34
N LYS A 53 13.08 6.93 7.51
CA LYS A 53 12.50 8.00 6.69
C LYS A 53 13.04 9.37 7.14
N VAL A 54 13.95 9.94 6.36
CA VAL A 54 14.38 11.33 6.52
C VAL A 54 13.49 12.24 5.67
N THR A 55 12.82 13.22 6.29
CA THR A 55 11.98 14.20 5.59
C THR A 55 12.61 15.58 5.67
N GLN A 56 12.83 16.21 4.52
CA GLN A 56 13.36 17.58 4.43
C GLN A 56 12.29 18.51 3.85
N HIS A 57 12.03 19.60 4.56
CA HIS A 57 11.11 20.63 4.11
C HIS A 57 11.91 21.80 3.56
N ILE A 58 11.64 22.17 2.31
CA ILE A 58 12.34 23.26 1.63
C ILE A 58 11.33 24.27 1.08
N GLN A 59 11.72 25.54 1.06
CA GLN A 59 10.95 26.63 0.45
C GLN A 59 11.59 27.00 -0.89
N ILE A 60 10.75 27.11 -1.92
CA ILE A 60 11.16 27.47 -3.27
C ILE A 60 10.28 28.65 -3.72
N PRO A 61 10.84 29.71 -4.31
CA PRO A 61 10.04 30.81 -4.81
C PRO A 61 9.04 30.35 -5.89
N LEU A 62 7.84 30.94 -5.88
CA LEU A 62 6.75 30.54 -6.77
C LEU A 62 7.12 30.65 -8.27
N SER A 63 8.00 31.57 -8.63
CA SER A 63 8.51 31.74 -10.00
C SER A 63 9.18 30.48 -10.56
N TYR A 64 9.62 29.56 -9.70
CA TYR A 64 10.23 28.28 -10.10
C TYR A 64 9.25 27.11 -10.12
N ALA A 65 7.97 27.32 -9.78
CA ALA A 65 7.00 26.24 -9.66
C ALA A 65 6.89 25.42 -10.96
N ASP A 66 6.78 26.08 -12.12
CA ASP A 66 6.69 25.40 -13.42
C ASP A 66 7.95 24.62 -13.77
N ALA A 67 9.13 25.13 -13.41
CA ALA A 67 10.39 24.44 -13.66
C ALA A 67 10.57 23.21 -12.75
N ILE A 68 10.12 23.31 -11.49
CA ILE A 68 10.24 22.20 -10.53
C ILE A 68 9.18 21.13 -10.77
N ILE A 69 7.93 21.54 -11.04
CA ILE A 69 6.84 20.61 -11.36
C ILE A 69 7.09 19.99 -12.74
N GLY A 70 7.42 20.82 -13.73
CA GLY A 70 7.56 20.44 -15.12
C GLY A 70 6.20 20.20 -15.80
N ALA A 71 6.20 20.21 -17.13
CA ALA A 71 5.02 19.83 -17.92
C ALA A 71 4.52 18.44 -17.49
N SER A 72 3.22 18.32 -17.25
CA SER A 72 2.60 17.06 -16.80
C SER A 72 3.30 16.39 -15.61
N SER A 73 3.91 17.17 -14.70
CA SER A 73 4.68 16.68 -13.54
C SER A 73 5.93 15.84 -13.86
N ALA A 74 6.48 15.99 -15.07
CA ALA A 74 7.61 15.18 -15.55
C ALA A 74 8.84 15.28 -14.63
N ASN A 75 9.14 16.47 -14.12
CA ASN A 75 10.35 16.70 -13.31
C ASN A 75 10.22 16.09 -11.91
N ILE A 76 9.07 16.25 -11.25
CA ILE A 76 8.81 15.60 -9.96
C ILE A 76 8.83 14.08 -10.11
N SER A 77 8.23 13.56 -11.19
CA SER A 77 8.24 12.13 -11.49
C SER A 77 9.67 11.62 -11.70
N TYR A 78 10.50 12.39 -12.41
CA TYR A 78 11.91 12.09 -12.58
C TYR A 78 12.66 12.08 -11.25
N ILE A 79 12.51 13.10 -10.40
CA ILE A 79 13.21 13.16 -9.10
C ILE A 79 12.84 11.97 -8.23
N ARG A 80 11.55 11.61 -8.16
CA ARG A 80 11.07 10.46 -7.39
C ARG A 80 11.71 9.15 -7.86
N ARG A 81 11.77 8.93 -9.18
CA ARG A 81 12.34 7.71 -9.76
C ARG A 81 13.87 7.68 -9.69
N ALA A 82 14.53 8.79 -10.00
CA ALA A 82 15.99 8.88 -10.08
C ALA A 82 16.67 8.86 -8.70
N ARG A 83 15.99 9.39 -7.67
CA ARG A 83 16.54 9.47 -6.30
C ARG A 83 15.91 8.48 -5.33
N GLY A 84 14.93 7.68 -5.77
CA GLY A 84 14.18 6.78 -4.90
C GLY A 84 13.41 7.50 -3.77
N ALA A 85 13.23 8.82 -3.89
CA ALA A 85 12.68 9.65 -2.83
C ALA A 85 11.18 9.89 -3.02
N SER A 86 10.44 9.97 -1.92
CA SER A 86 9.07 10.50 -1.96
C SER A 86 9.12 12.03 -1.96
N VAL A 87 8.52 12.64 -3.00
CA VAL A 87 8.49 14.10 -3.17
C VAL A 87 7.06 14.60 -3.10
N THR A 88 6.81 15.59 -2.25
CA THR A 88 5.51 16.26 -2.10
C THR A 88 5.71 17.75 -2.36
N VAL A 89 4.88 18.33 -3.22
CA VAL A 89 4.87 19.77 -3.49
C VAL A 89 3.64 20.38 -2.83
N ARG A 90 3.83 21.42 -2.02
CA ARG A 90 2.75 22.19 -1.42
C ARG A 90 2.89 23.66 -1.80
N ARG A 91 1.78 24.30 -2.16
CA ARG A 91 1.73 25.75 -2.23
C ARG A 91 1.53 26.27 -0.81
N GLU A 92 2.41 27.16 -0.39
CA GLU A 92 2.35 27.78 0.93
C GLU A 92 2.42 29.29 0.75
N GLY A 93 1.51 30.01 1.40
CA GLY A 93 1.31 31.45 1.20
C GLY A 93 -0.06 31.79 0.59
N MET A 94 -0.42 33.05 0.71
CA MET A 94 -1.71 33.55 0.31
C MET A 94 -1.77 33.65 -1.22
N CYS A 95 -2.63 32.86 -1.86
CA CYS A 95 -3.20 33.23 -3.16
C CYS A 95 -4.07 34.48 -2.91
N GLN A 96 -3.48 35.64 -2.65
CA GLN A 96 -4.22 36.88 -2.50
C GLN A 96 -4.63 37.37 -3.89
N GLY A 97 -5.74 36.84 -4.36
CA GLY A 97 -6.49 37.31 -5.51
C GLY A 97 -7.95 37.49 -5.06
N ARG A 98 -8.36 38.76 -5.00
CA ARG A 98 -9.72 39.23 -4.75
C ARG A 98 -10.64 38.84 -5.90
#